data_AF-A0A1V6B0K1-F1
#
_entry.id   AF-A0A1V6B0K1-F1
#
_cell.length_a   1.000
_cell.length_b   1.000
_cell.length_c   1.000
_cell.angle_alpha   90.00
_cell.angle_beta   90.00
_cell.angle_gamma   90.00
#
_symmetry.space_group_name_H-M   'P 1'
#
loop_
_entity.id
_entity.type
_entity.pdbx_description
1 polymer ?
#
loop_
_entity_poly.entity_id
_entity_poly.type
_entity_poly.pdbx_seq_one_letter_code
_entity_poly.pdbx_strand_id
1 'polypeptide(L)'
;MKTSFLSGLFLVLPVLLVRFFLLSFLGKEAFKRAAYFPPVRGIEKSAYLVNVLTTFLLFVIPFFLKINTKGFLCITGLFLFILGLALYIISIIQFSKPGENGVNTSGLYSISRNPMYVAFFIYFSGCSLLSRS
;
A
#
# COMPACT_ATOMS: atom_id res chain seq x y z
N MET A 1 12.01 17.60 25.25
CA MET A 1 12.03 17.09 23.86
C MET A 1 11.03 15.94 23.75
N LYS A 2 9.79 16.18 23.31
CA LYS A 2 8.75 15.12 23.23
C LYS A 2 8.61 14.64 21.78
N THR A 3 9.25 13.53 21.46
CA THR A 3 8.85 12.64 20.36
C THR A 3 7.47 12.07 20.74
N SER A 4 6.53 12.05 19.81
CA SER A 4 5.25 11.40 20.05
C SER A 4 5.47 9.92 20.39
N PHE A 5 4.69 9.36 21.32
CA PHE A 5 4.73 7.95 21.69
C PHE A 5 4.07 7.04 20.61
N LEU A 6 3.55 7.62 19.53
CA LEU A 6 2.92 6.87 18.44
C LEU A 6 3.98 6.11 17.63
N SER A 7 3.87 4.78 17.66
CA SER A 7 4.68 3.87 16.85
C SER A 7 4.41 4.07 15.35
N GLY A 8 5.42 3.89 14.51
CA GLY A 8 5.30 3.88 13.06
C GLY A 8 4.32 2.83 12.54
N LEU A 9 3.96 1.83 13.35
CA LEU A 9 2.91 0.85 13.02
C LEU A 9 1.58 1.53 12.64
N PHE A 10 1.23 2.65 13.28
CA PHE A 10 0.02 3.42 12.96
C PHE A 10 0.01 3.97 11.54
N LEU A 11 1.19 4.20 10.95
CA LEU A 11 1.31 4.63 9.56
C LEU A 11 1.08 3.49 8.58
N VAL A 12 1.12 2.22 8.98
CA VAL A 12 0.90 1.10 8.05
C VAL A 12 -0.52 0.54 8.18
N LEU A 13 -1.17 0.71 9.34
CA LEU A 13 -2.53 0.23 9.56
C LEU A 13 -3.54 0.65 8.47
N PRO A 14 -3.62 1.92 8.03
CA PRO A 14 -4.63 2.32 7.05
C PRO A 14 -4.51 1.59 5.71
N VAL A 15 -3.29 1.42 5.18
CA VAL A 15 -3.12 0.72 3.90
C VAL A 15 -3.46 -0.76 4.00
N LEU A 16 -3.24 -1.38 5.16
CA LEU A 16 -3.63 -2.77 5.42
C LEU A 16 -5.15 -2.93 5.53
N LEU A 17 -5.81 -2.00 6.23
CA LEU A 17 -7.26 -1.97 6.31
C LEU A 17 -7.89 -1.86 4.92
N VAL A 18 -7.34 -0.97 4.09
CA VAL A 18 -7.78 -0.82 2.70
C VAL A 18 -7.50 -2.10 1.88
N ARG A 19 -6.31 -2.68 2.01
CA ARG A 19 -5.93 -3.88 1.25
C ARG A 19 -6.82 -5.09 1.55
N PHE A 20 -7.11 -5.35 2.82
CA PHE A 20 -7.79 -6.57 3.24
C PHE A 20 -9.29 -6.36 3.49
N PHE A 21 -9.68 -5.30 4.20
CA PHE A 21 -11.08 -5.10 4.60
C PHE A 21 -11.89 -4.43 3.49
N LEU A 22 -11.43 -3.30 2.94
CA LEU A 22 -12.19 -2.59 1.89
C LEU A 22 -12.45 -3.52 0.70
N LEU A 23 -11.43 -4.24 0.24
CA LEU A 23 -11.59 -5.16 -0.89
C LEU A 23 -12.56 -6.31 -0.59
N SER A 24 -12.55 -6.81 0.66
CA SER A 24 -13.50 -7.85 1.11
C SER A 24 -14.95 -7.35 1.07
N PHE A 25 -15.19 -6.07 1.42
CA PHE A 25 -16.52 -5.45 1.32
C PHE A 25 -16.95 -5.17 -0.13
N LEU A 26 -16.01 -4.90 -1.04
CA LEU A 26 -16.32 -4.60 -2.44
C LEU A 26 -16.70 -5.83 -3.27
N GLY A 27 -16.33 -7.04 -2.83
CA GLY A 27 -16.84 -8.28 -3.41
C GLY A 27 -15.87 -9.46 -3.33
N LYS A 28 -16.43 -10.66 -3.10
CA LYS A 28 -15.67 -11.91 -2.97
C LYS A 28 -14.79 -12.21 -4.18
N GLU A 29 -15.28 -11.95 -5.39
CA GLU A 29 -14.51 -12.18 -6.63
C GLU A 29 -13.35 -11.18 -6.79
N ALA A 30 -13.54 -9.92 -6.39
CA ALA A 30 -12.45 -8.94 -6.39
C ALA A 30 -11.36 -9.33 -5.38
N PHE A 31 -11.76 -9.78 -4.20
CA PHE A 31 -10.84 -10.30 -3.19
C PHE A 31 -10.07 -11.53 -3.68
N LYS A 32 -10.76 -12.52 -4.26
CA LYS A 32 -10.12 -13.70 -4.87
C LYS A 32 -9.11 -13.32 -5.95
N ARG A 33 -9.45 -12.38 -6.84
CA ARG A 33 -8.53 -11.90 -7.89
C ARG A 33 -7.29 -11.23 -7.31
N ALA A 34 -7.41 -10.44 -6.24
CA ALA A 34 -6.26 -9.81 -5.61
C ALA A 34 -5.41 -10.80 -4.79
N ALA A 35 -6.02 -11.85 -4.25
CA ALA A 35 -5.34 -12.92 -3.54
C ALA A 35 -4.69 -13.95 -4.48
N TYR A 36 -5.10 -13.96 -5.76
CA TYR A 36 -4.55 -14.88 -6.75
C TYR A 36 -3.08 -14.55 -7.03
N PHE A 37 -2.23 -15.53 -6.80
CA PHE A 37 -0.83 -15.48 -7.16
C PHE A 37 -0.56 -16.55 -8.24
N PRO A 38 -0.01 -16.18 -9.41
CA PRO A 38 0.25 -17.14 -10.47
C PRO A 38 1.31 -18.18 -10.06
N PRO A 39 1.31 -19.39 -10.65
CA PRO A 39 2.30 -20.42 -10.33
C PRO A 39 3.73 -19.95 -10.63
N VAL A 40 4.63 -20.03 -9.65
CA VAL A 40 6.03 -19.62 -9.77
C VAL A 40 6.92 -20.72 -10.35
N ARG A 41 7.78 -20.39 -11.32
CA ARG A 41 8.70 -21.33 -11.97
C ARG A 41 10.14 -20.81 -12.03
N GLY A 42 11.11 -21.70 -11.86
CA GLY A 42 12.54 -21.36 -11.96
C GLY A 42 12.94 -20.20 -11.04
N ILE A 43 13.47 -19.13 -11.64
CA ILE A 43 13.95 -17.93 -10.94
C ILE A 43 12.85 -17.13 -10.22
N GLU A 44 11.60 -17.30 -10.65
CA GLU A 44 10.45 -16.64 -10.01
C GLU A 44 10.28 -17.09 -8.56
N LYS A 45 10.76 -18.29 -8.19
CA LYS A 45 10.74 -18.77 -6.80
C LYS A 45 11.58 -17.87 -5.90
N SER A 46 12.77 -17.47 -6.34
CA SER A 46 13.63 -16.57 -5.57
C SER A 46 13.05 -15.17 -5.49
N ALA A 47 12.49 -14.66 -6.61
CA ALA A 47 11.79 -13.36 -6.61
C ALA A 47 10.58 -13.36 -5.66
N TYR A 48 9.82 -14.47 -5.63
CA TYR A 48 8.71 -14.65 -4.71
C TYR A 48 9.17 -14.66 -3.24
N LEU A 49 10.27 -15.36 -2.93
CA LEU A 49 10.84 -15.34 -1.59
C LEU A 49 11.24 -13.94 -1.15
N VAL A 50 11.92 -13.18 -2.02
CA VAL A 50 12.25 -11.77 -1.77
C VAL A 50 10.98 -10.96 -1.51
N ASN A 51 9.94 -11.13 -2.33
CA ASN A 51 8.67 -10.43 -2.14
C ASN A 51 7.99 -10.77 -0.80
N VAL A 52 7.99 -12.03 -0.37
CA VAL A 52 7.42 -12.44 0.93
C VAL A 52 8.22 -11.82 2.08
N LEU A 53 9.56 -11.90 2.01
CA LEU A 53 10.43 -11.35 3.06
C LEU A 53 10.31 -9.83 3.16
N THR A 54 10.34 -9.11 2.03
CA THR A 54 10.19 -7.65 2.05
C THR A 54 8.79 -7.23 2.49
N THR A 55 7.75 -7.96 2.06
CA THR A 55 6.38 -7.73 2.53
C THR A 55 6.29 -7.91 4.03
N PHE A 56 6.89 -8.97 4.60
CA PHE A 56 6.94 -9.18 6.05
C PHE A 56 7.68 -8.05 6.79
N LEU A 57 8.82 -7.60 6.25
CA LEU A 57 9.59 -6.50 6.83
C LEU A 57 8.83 -5.16 6.83
N LEU A 58 7.93 -4.92 5.88
CA LEU A 58 7.04 -3.76 5.90
C LEU A 58 6.10 -3.72 7.12
N PHE A 59 5.87 -4.85 7.80
CA PHE A 59 5.13 -4.89 9.07
C PHE A 59 6.06 -4.75 10.28
N VAL A 60 7.22 -5.38 10.23
CA VAL A 60 8.14 -5.48 11.37
C VAL A 60 8.92 -4.19 11.60
N ILE A 61 9.46 -3.57 10.54
CA ILE A 61 10.30 -2.38 10.68
C ILE A 61 9.55 -1.20 11.32
N PRO A 62 8.31 -0.85 10.90
CA PRO A 62 7.58 0.28 11.48
C PRO A 62 7.28 0.15 12.97
N PHE A 63 7.29 -1.06 13.53
CA PHE A 63 7.16 -1.29 14.97
C PHE A 63 8.26 -0.58 15.77
N PHE A 64 9.49 -0.57 15.23
CA PHE A 64 10.67 0.04 15.86
C PHE A 64 10.83 1.53 15.54
N LEU A 65 10.04 2.07 14.62
CA LEU A 65 10.10 3.47 14.21
C LEU A 65 9.15 4.33 15.03
N LYS A 66 9.52 5.60 15.23
CA LYS A 66 8.67 6.61 15.87
C LYS A 66 8.23 7.64 14.85
N ILE A 67 7.02 8.17 15.05
CA ILE A 67 6.51 9.25 14.20
C ILE A 67 7.12 10.58 14.63
N ASN A 68 7.78 11.26 13.70
CA ASN A 68 8.29 12.61 13.86
C ASN A 68 7.26 13.62 13.35
N THR A 69 6.73 14.44 14.26
CA THR A 69 5.68 15.41 13.97
C THR A 69 6.22 16.82 13.72
N LYS A 70 7.52 16.98 13.42
CA LYS A 70 8.18 18.29 13.34
C LYS A 70 8.85 18.56 12.00
N GLY A 71 8.77 19.82 11.58
CA GLY A 71 9.47 20.36 10.42
C GLY A 71 8.80 20.08 9.07
N PHE A 72 9.44 20.57 8.01
CA PHE A 72 8.94 20.48 6.64
C PHE A 72 8.76 19.03 6.14
N LEU A 73 9.61 18.11 6.60
CA LEU A 73 9.50 16.67 6.29
C LEU A 73 8.20 16.06 6.82
N CYS A 74 7.68 16.55 7.95
CA CYS A 74 6.40 16.10 8.48
C CYS A 74 5.23 16.53 7.57
N ILE A 75 5.25 17.77 7.08
CA ILE A 75 4.18 18.30 6.22
C ILE A 75 4.18 17.56 4.88
N THR A 76 5.35 17.43 4.26
CA THR A 76 5.50 16.70 3.00
C THR A 76 5.17 15.21 3.15
N GLY A 77 5.64 14.58 4.23
CA GLY A 77 5.31 13.20 4.55
C GLY A 77 3.81 12.97 4.75
N LEU A 78 3.12 13.87 5.46
CA LEU A 78 1.67 13.81 5.67
C LEU A 78 0.90 13.98 4.37
N PHE A 79 1.32 14.92 3.52
CA PHE A 79 0.72 15.11 2.20
C PHE A 79 0.82 13.84 1.34
N LEU A 80 2.02 13.26 1.22
CA LEU A 80 2.23 12.02 0.45
C LEU A 80 1.48 10.84 1.06
N PHE A 81 1.43 10.75 2.38
CA PHE A 81 0.68 9.73 3.09
C PHE A 81 -0.82 9.77 2.74
N ILE A 82 -1.46 10.94 2.83
CA ILE A 82 -2.88 11.11 2.52
C ILE A 82 -3.13 10.89 1.02
N LEU A 83 -2.30 11.48 0.16
CA LEU A 83 -2.43 11.34 -1.29
C LEU A 83 -2.29 9.89 -1.73
N GLY A 84 -1.25 9.20 -1.26
CA GLY A 84 -1.03 7.78 -1.56
C GLY A 84 -2.18 6.91 -1.09
N LEU A 85 -2.72 7.16 0.11
CA LEU A 85 -3.87 6.42 0.63
C LEU A 85 -5.13 6.63 -0.22
N ALA A 86 -5.42 7.89 -0.60
CA ALA A 86 -6.56 8.22 -1.45
C ALA A 86 -6.45 7.55 -2.82
N LEU A 87 -5.28 7.65 -3.48
CA LEU A 87 -5.03 6.98 -4.76
C LEU A 87 -5.16 5.46 -4.64
N TYR A 88 -4.72 4.89 -3.51
CA TYR A 88 -4.82 3.44 -3.28
C TYR A 88 -6.27 2.99 -3.12
N ILE A 89 -7.07 3.71 -2.34
CA ILE A 89 -8.51 3.47 -2.18
C ILE A 89 -9.22 3.54 -3.54
N ILE A 90 -8.99 4.60 -4.31
CA ILE A 90 -9.59 4.77 -5.64
C ILE A 90 -9.19 3.62 -6.57
N SER A 91 -7.91 3.23 -6.55
CA SER A 91 -7.40 2.11 -7.34
C SER A 91 -8.09 0.79 -6.95
N ILE A 92 -8.29 0.52 -5.66
CA ILE A 92 -9.01 -0.67 -5.20
C ILE A 92 -10.46 -0.67 -5.65
N ILE A 93 -11.17 0.45 -5.53
CA ILE A 93 -12.57 0.58 -5.97
C ILE A 93 -12.69 0.36 -7.48
N GLN A 94 -11.73 0.84 -8.27
CA GLN A 94 -11.72 0.62 -9.71
C GLN A 94 -11.35 -0.82 -10.06
N PHE A 95 -10.41 -1.44 -9.36
CA PHE A 95 -10.04 -2.84 -9.53
C PHE A 95 -11.18 -3.81 -9.23
N SER A 96 -12.04 -3.48 -8.26
CA SER A 96 -13.21 -4.31 -7.94
C SER A 96 -14.26 -4.31 -9.05
N LYS A 97 -14.15 -3.39 -10.02
CA LYS A 97 -15.04 -3.23 -11.18
C LYS A 97 -14.28 -3.55 -12.48
N PRO A 98 -14.00 -4.82 -12.78
CA PRO A 98 -13.32 -5.20 -14.02
C PRO A 98 -14.22 -4.96 -15.24
N GLY A 99 -13.62 -4.65 -16.39
CA GLY A 99 -14.32 -4.67 -17.68
C GLY A 99 -14.53 -6.09 -18.19
N GLU A 100 -15.10 -6.22 -19.39
CA GLU A 100 -15.41 -7.52 -20.03
C GLU A 100 -14.18 -8.45 -20.13
N ASN A 101 -13.00 -7.87 -20.38
CA ASN A 101 -11.74 -8.60 -20.48
C ASN A 101 -11.08 -8.90 -19.11
N GLY A 102 -11.80 -8.68 -18.00
CA GLY A 102 -11.30 -8.93 -16.64
C GLY A 102 -10.39 -7.83 -16.07
N VAL A 103 -10.08 -6.79 -16.84
CA VAL A 103 -9.23 -5.65 -16.45
C VAL A 103 -10.03 -4.36 -16.58
N ASN A 104 -9.90 -3.43 -15.62
CA ASN A 104 -10.45 -2.09 -15.74
C ASN A 104 -9.49 -1.20 -16.53
N THR A 105 -9.99 -0.41 -17.47
CA THR A 105 -9.21 0.52 -18.32
C THR A 105 -9.65 1.98 -18.17
N SER A 106 -10.50 2.27 -17.18
CA SER A 106 -11.03 3.59 -16.88
C SER A 106 -10.39 4.20 -15.62
N GLY A 107 -10.55 5.52 -15.43
CA GLY A 107 -10.05 6.21 -14.25
C GLY A 107 -8.53 6.15 -14.12
N LEU A 108 -7.99 5.72 -12.96
CA LEU A 108 -6.54 5.63 -12.77
C LEU A 108 -5.92 4.53 -13.64
N TYR A 109 -6.70 3.52 -14.03
CA TYR A 109 -6.23 2.44 -14.89
C TYR A 109 -6.05 2.85 -16.36
N SER A 110 -6.59 3.99 -16.78
CA SER A 110 -6.27 4.55 -18.11
C SER A 110 -4.89 5.23 -18.14
N ILE A 111 -4.41 5.70 -16.98
CA ILE A 111 -3.12 6.37 -16.83
C ILE A 111 -2.00 5.34 -16.60
N SER A 112 -2.24 4.34 -15.77
CA SER A 112 -1.27 3.29 -15.44
C SER A 112 -1.93 1.93 -15.39
N ARG A 113 -1.25 0.89 -15.90
CA ARG A 113 -1.70 -0.51 -15.75
C ARG A 113 -1.65 -0.99 -14.30
N ASN A 114 -0.91 -0.30 -13.44
CA ASN A 114 -0.58 -0.71 -12.07
C ASN A 114 -0.75 0.44 -11.06
N PRO A 115 -1.91 1.12 -11.00
CA PRO A 115 -2.08 2.34 -10.21
C PRO A 115 -1.99 2.08 -8.70
N MET A 116 -2.36 0.88 -8.25
CA MET A 116 -2.17 0.44 -6.86
C MET A 116 -0.70 0.50 -6.41
N TYR A 117 0.23 0.06 -7.25
CA TYR A 117 1.66 0.04 -6.93
C TYR A 117 2.24 1.45 -6.88
N VAL A 118 1.80 2.32 -7.79
CA VAL A 118 2.16 3.76 -7.75
C VAL A 118 1.66 4.40 -6.46
N ALA A 119 0.41 4.14 -6.08
CA ALA A 119 -0.15 4.63 -4.83
C ALA A 119 0.60 4.10 -3.60
N PHE A 120 0.97 2.82 -3.59
CA PHE A 120 1.81 2.22 -2.54
C PHE A 120 3.15 2.93 -2.40
N PHE A 121 3.83 3.21 -3.51
CA PHE A 121 5.10 3.91 -3.50
C PHE A 121 4.99 5.30 -2.89
N ILE A 122 3.97 6.08 -3.31
CA ILE A 122 3.69 7.42 -2.76
C ILE A 122 3.39 7.33 -1.26
N TYR A 123 2.55 6.37 -0.86
CA TYR A 123 2.16 6.16 0.53
C TYR A 123 3.34 5.83 1.44
N PHE A 124 4.16 4.85 1.05
CA PHE A 124 5.33 4.45 1.84
C PHE A 124 6.46 5.48 1.82
N SER A 125 6.54 6.32 0.78
CA SER A 125 7.39 7.52 0.79
C SER A 125 6.91 8.54 1.83
N GLY A 126 5.60 8.73 1.97
CA GLY A 126 5.03 9.53 3.06
C GLY A 126 5.37 8.93 4.44
N CYS A 127 5.21 7.61 4.58
CA CYS A 127 5.54 6.91 5.82
C CYS A 127 7.01 7.06 6.20
N SER A 128 7.93 6.93 5.24
CA SER A 128 9.36 7.04 5.50
C SER A 128 9.74 8.43 5.98
N LEU A 129 9.19 9.49 5.37
CA LEU A 129 9.41 10.89 5.79
C LEU A 129 8.82 11.21 7.17
N LEU A 130 7.70 10.58 7.52
CA LEU A 130 7.06 10.72 8.84
C LEU A 130 7.76 9.91 9.93
N SER A 131 8.52 8.89 9.56
CA SER A 131 9.18 7.97 10.49
C SER A 131 10.64 8.36 10.78
N ARG A 132 11.09 8.12 12.01
CA ARG A 132 12.50 8.28 12.41
C ARG A 132 12.89 7.15 13.35
N SER A 133 14.15 6.71 13.28
CA SER A 133 14.76 5.78 14.24
C SER A 133 15.09 6.49 15.55
#